data_AF-A0A7V4LHG5-F1
#
_entry.id   AF-A0A7V4LHG5-F1
#
_cell.length_a   1.000
_cell.length_b   1.000
_cell.length_c   1.000
_cell.angle_alpha   90.00
_cell.angle_beta   90.00
_cell.angle_gamma   90.00
#
_symmetry.space_group_name_H-M   'P 1'
#
loop_
_entity.id
_entity.type
_entity.pdbx_description
1 polymer ?
#
loop_
_entity_poly.entity_id
_entity_poly.type
_entity_poly.pdbx_seq_one_letter_code
_entity_poly.pdbx_strand_id
1 'polypeptide(L)'
;MRRRARRSGRRAPAVPGGRRRGFDPGGRGLGRSARPRCRFFDPRVRLPYTGGGAMRTAKRIPRSLLVGGILLAAGAALAALLRSGPPAGQDVPAAEPAPRAAPAETPAAAPEPATPVEGTPPPAGPVDIERVRLMLDPTQAVVEGDRLVQPLPDGSKAVLSLRPEAQEKLQALFDKYDVPVGAVVAIEAATGRVVAFVSRSRAPAERPAALDASFPSASVFKLVTAAALLEEQHLDGTARVCYRAASGTRRLSAKDIEEELVEGSEGVTCDSLADGVAKSLNPVLARLAYQHLTPRTLLRYAERFAFGRAVPFDLPLDVSPLEIPQDKLEFARTAAGFWHVGLSPTHGAVLAQTIANGGRMLRPTLIDAVVTADGREAWTAAPQPLRRVIDEATAAALGTMMVRTVDAGTAKRDFTDPQGRSFLSYPVAGKTGSLANPNPFMAYSWFVGWAPAGTPPPDTPVYAVAALVVNEERWRIKAPLVARETLRLLLGN
;
A
#
# COMPACT_ATOMS: atom_id res chain seq x y z
N MET A 1 -27.62 -20.76 -62.72
CA MET A 1 -26.74 -21.04 -63.89
C MET A 1 -27.01 -19.92 -64.92
N ARG A 2 -26.10 -19.09 -65.44
CA ARG A 2 -24.66 -19.18 -65.76
C ARG A 2 -24.00 -17.77 -65.77
N ARG A 3 -22.67 -17.77 -65.76
CA ARG A 3 -21.69 -16.69 -65.52
C ARG A 3 -21.33 -15.82 -66.75
N ARG A 4 -20.75 -14.62 -66.44
CA ARG A 4 -19.66 -13.84 -67.13
C ARG A 4 -20.03 -13.13 -68.46
N ALA A 5 -19.54 -11.95 -68.86
CA ALA A 5 -18.47 -11.03 -68.39
C ALA A 5 -18.49 -9.63 -69.10
N ARG A 6 -17.84 -8.62 -68.46
CA ARG A 6 -17.00 -7.48 -68.97
C ARG A 6 -17.56 -6.28 -69.78
N ARG A 7 -17.23 -5.06 -69.30
CA ARG A 7 -16.57 -3.84 -69.91
C ARG A 7 -17.02 -2.56 -69.15
N SER A 8 -16.37 -1.39 -69.04
CA SER A 8 -15.03 -0.81 -69.33
C SER A 8 -15.02 0.71 -68.98
N GLY A 9 -13.84 1.31 -68.71
CA GLY A 9 -13.53 2.77 -68.80
C GLY A 9 -12.74 3.29 -67.58
N ARG A 10 -11.44 3.63 -67.53
CA ARG A 10 -10.44 4.46 -68.29
C ARG A 10 -10.63 5.99 -68.23
N ARG A 11 -9.72 6.69 -67.52
CA ARG A 11 -8.73 7.68 -68.04
C ARG A 11 -7.72 8.11 -66.94
N ALA A 12 -6.54 8.56 -67.38
CA ALA A 12 -5.27 8.69 -66.64
C ALA A 12 -4.70 10.16 -66.75
N PRO A 13 -3.37 10.44 -66.68
CA PRO A 13 -2.64 11.07 -65.56
C PRO A 13 -1.85 12.36 -65.95
N ALA A 14 -1.02 12.93 -65.07
CA ALA A 14 0.08 13.87 -65.44
C ALA A 14 1.21 13.97 -64.40
N VAL A 15 2.42 14.31 -64.87
CA VAL A 15 3.76 14.18 -64.25
C VAL A 15 4.41 15.60 -64.06
N PRO A 16 5.75 15.85 -63.89
CA PRO A 16 6.31 16.54 -62.69
C PRO A 16 7.18 17.81 -62.94
N GLY A 17 7.57 18.48 -61.84
CA GLY A 17 8.95 18.99 -61.57
C GLY A 17 9.47 20.28 -62.22
N GLY A 18 9.94 21.25 -61.40
CA GLY A 18 10.78 22.36 -61.83
C GLY A 18 11.30 23.27 -60.68
N ARG A 19 12.63 23.42 -60.57
CA ARG A 19 13.39 24.22 -59.58
C ARG A 19 13.47 25.71 -59.94
N ARG A 20 13.71 26.60 -58.95
CA ARG A 20 14.90 27.52 -58.86
C ARG A 20 14.88 28.44 -57.62
N ARG A 21 16.04 29.07 -57.39
CA ARG A 21 16.62 29.62 -56.14
C ARG A 21 16.26 31.09 -55.85
N GLY A 22 16.34 31.44 -54.56
CA GLY A 22 17.18 32.55 -54.04
C GLY A 22 16.49 33.89 -53.74
N PHE A 23 16.51 34.33 -52.46
CA PHE A 23 17.10 35.59 -51.96
C PHE A 23 16.72 35.81 -50.47
N ASP A 24 17.68 36.29 -49.69
CA ASP A 24 17.56 36.94 -48.36
C ASP A 24 18.36 38.26 -48.48
N PRO A 25 17.97 39.42 -47.91
CA PRO A 25 18.29 39.72 -46.50
C PRO A 25 17.34 40.68 -45.74
N GLY A 26 17.23 40.47 -44.42
CA GLY A 26 17.40 41.55 -43.41
C GLY A 26 16.15 42.22 -42.80
N GLY A 27 16.04 42.16 -41.46
CA GLY A 27 15.15 43.03 -40.67
C GLY A 27 15.04 42.64 -39.20
N ARG A 28 15.45 43.54 -38.30
CA ARG A 28 15.65 43.37 -36.85
C ARG A 28 14.34 43.41 -36.06
N GLY A 29 14.34 42.80 -34.87
CA GLY A 29 13.83 43.50 -33.68
C GLY A 29 12.79 42.80 -32.80
N LEU A 30 13.24 42.55 -31.56
CA LEU A 30 12.51 42.63 -30.29
C LEU A 30 11.77 41.37 -29.81
N GLY A 31 12.17 40.95 -28.62
CA GLY A 31 11.83 39.67 -28.02
C GLY A 31 10.57 39.69 -27.16
N ARG A 32 10.22 38.50 -26.68
CA ARG A 32 9.41 38.30 -25.47
C ARG A 32 9.52 36.85 -25.00
N SER A 33 9.87 36.75 -23.72
CA SER A 33 9.83 35.63 -22.77
C SER A 33 9.33 34.26 -23.25
N ALA A 34 10.19 33.26 -23.16
CA ALA A 34 9.83 31.86 -23.15
C ALA A 34 9.06 31.50 -21.87
N ARG A 35 7.83 30.97 -22.01
CA ARG A 35 7.19 30.11 -21.02
C ARG A 35 7.48 28.66 -21.41
N PRO A 36 8.01 27.79 -20.55
CA PRO A 36 8.14 26.37 -20.89
C PRO A 36 6.75 25.72 -20.85
N ARG A 37 6.35 25.16 -22.01
CA ARG A 37 5.17 24.29 -22.13
C ARG A 37 5.53 22.91 -21.58
N CYS A 38 4.82 22.48 -20.53
CA CYS A 38 4.75 21.08 -20.14
C CYS A 38 4.21 20.24 -21.32
N ARG A 39 4.97 19.24 -21.78
CA ARG A 39 4.49 18.24 -22.73
C ARG A 39 3.99 17.02 -21.96
N PHE A 40 2.72 16.72 -22.16
CA PHE A 40 2.06 15.48 -21.75
C PHE A 40 2.60 14.27 -22.53
N PHE A 41 2.72 13.18 -21.77
CA PHE A 41 2.69 11.75 -22.10
C PHE A 41 2.30 11.38 -23.55
N ASP A 42 3.19 10.67 -24.24
CA ASP A 42 2.91 9.97 -25.52
C ASP A 42 2.56 8.50 -25.22
N PRO A 43 1.33 8.02 -25.50
CA PRO A 43 0.86 6.69 -25.13
C PRO A 43 1.28 5.57 -26.11
N ARG A 44 2.41 5.67 -26.83
CA ARG A 44 2.78 4.70 -27.89
C ARG A 44 4.11 3.95 -27.72
N VAL A 45 4.64 3.83 -26.51
CA VAL A 45 5.77 2.90 -26.27
C VAL A 45 5.24 1.55 -25.79
N ARG A 46 4.88 0.68 -26.74
CA ARG A 46 4.77 -0.77 -26.50
C ARG A 46 6.18 -1.34 -26.41
N LEU A 47 6.60 -1.81 -25.23
CA LEU A 47 7.77 -2.67 -25.11
C LEU A 47 7.39 -4.10 -25.53
N PRO A 48 8.03 -4.70 -26.53
CA PRO A 48 7.81 -6.11 -26.85
C PRO A 48 8.60 -6.97 -25.87
N TYR A 49 7.92 -7.87 -25.15
CA TYR A 49 8.57 -8.94 -24.40
C TYR A 49 8.23 -10.29 -25.02
N THR A 50 9.14 -10.84 -25.81
CA THR A 50 9.11 -12.22 -26.31
C THR A 50 10.10 -13.06 -25.49
N GLY A 51 9.64 -14.17 -24.90
CA GLY A 51 10.54 -15.04 -24.15
C GLY A 51 9.90 -16.30 -23.59
N GLY A 52 9.37 -17.16 -24.47
CA GLY A 52 9.14 -18.56 -24.16
C GLY A 52 10.47 -19.32 -24.28
N GLY A 53 11.01 -19.82 -23.17
CA GLY A 53 12.21 -20.64 -23.13
C GLY A 53 12.10 -21.70 -22.04
N ALA A 54 12.01 -22.96 -22.45
CA ALA A 54 11.97 -24.11 -21.56
C ALA A 54 13.30 -24.24 -20.80
N MET A 55 13.24 -24.26 -19.47
CA MET A 55 14.42 -24.43 -18.63
C MET A 55 14.57 -25.91 -18.26
N ARG A 56 15.69 -26.49 -18.69
CA ARG A 56 16.14 -27.86 -18.38
C ARG A 56 16.40 -28.04 -16.88
N THR A 57 16.04 -29.21 -16.38
CA THR A 57 16.12 -29.68 -14.99
C THR A 57 17.55 -29.77 -14.46
N ALA A 58 17.83 -29.16 -13.30
CA ALA A 58 19.03 -29.41 -12.49
C ALA A 58 18.69 -30.34 -11.31
N LYS A 59 19.55 -31.35 -11.12
CA LYS A 59 19.41 -32.49 -10.19
C LYS A 59 19.48 -32.07 -8.72
N ARG A 60 18.66 -32.74 -7.88
CA ARG A 60 18.66 -32.66 -6.41
C ARG A 60 19.86 -33.41 -5.81
N ILE A 61 20.40 -32.87 -4.71
CA ILE A 61 21.34 -33.55 -3.79
C ILE A 61 20.56 -33.85 -2.49
N PRO A 62 20.64 -35.06 -1.90
CA PRO A 62 19.85 -35.43 -0.73
C PRO A 62 20.46 -34.95 0.58
N ARG A 63 19.59 -34.68 1.57
CA ARG A 63 19.91 -34.44 2.98
C ARG A 63 19.74 -35.75 3.75
N SER A 64 20.75 -36.15 4.49
CA SER A 64 20.69 -37.24 5.47
C SER A 64 20.98 -36.73 6.88
N LEU A 65 20.00 -36.97 7.76
CA LEU A 65 20.11 -37.41 9.16
C LEU A 65 20.96 -36.60 10.15
N LEU A 66 20.28 -36.08 11.19
CA LEU A 66 20.72 -36.31 12.56
C LEU A 66 19.48 -36.44 13.47
N VAL A 67 19.39 -37.60 14.12
CA VAL A 67 18.45 -37.98 15.18
C VAL A 67 19.24 -38.08 16.47
N GLY A 68 18.61 -37.72 17.59
CA GLY A 68 19.05 -38.02 18.94
C GLY A 68 19.39 -36.75 19.72
N GLY A 69 18.78 -36.44 20.85
CA GLY A 69 17.74 -37.08 21.64
C GLY A 69 17.46 -36.17 22.83
N ILE A 70 16.36 -36.34 23.54
CA ILE A 70 16.21 -35.89 24.93
C ILE A 70 15.17 -36.78 25.60
N LEU A 71 15.56 -37.24 26.79
CA LEU A 71 14.85 -38.13 27.69
C LEU A 71 13.64 -37.46 28.38
N LEU A 72 12.73 -38.35 28.76
CA LEU A 72 11.64 -38.26 29.74
C LEU A 72 11.90 -37.39 30.97
N ALA A 73 10.87 -36.63 31.35
CA ALA A 73 10.41 -36.54 32.73
C ALA A 73 8.90 -36.29 32.74
N ALA A 74 8.14 -37.32 33.09
CA ALA A 74 6.72 -37.25 33.40
C ALA A 74 6.55 -37.17 34.93
N GLY A 75 5.74 -36.22 35.40
CA GLY A 75 5.31 -36.11 36.79
C GLY A 75 3.89 -35.59 36.82
N ALA A 76 2.98 -36.42 37.32
CA ALA A 76 1.53 -36.20 37.37
C ALA A 76 1.09 -35.61 38.72
N ALA A 77 0.06 -34.75 38.70
CA ALA A 77 -0.98 -34.58 39.74
C ALA A 77 -2.01 -33.56 39.18
N LEU A 78 -3.18 -33.95 38.67
CA LEU A 78 -4.42 -34.42 39.33
C LEU A 78 -5.31 -33.28 39.90
N ALA A 79 -6.47 -33.07 39.25
CA ALA A 79 -7.86 -32.79 39.71
C ALA A 79 -8.11 -32.00 41.02
N ALA A 80 -9.20 -31.26 41.26
CA ALA A 80 -10.34 -30.74 40.51
C ALA A 80 -11.20 -29.94 41.54
N LEU A 81 -11.88 -28.89 41.08
CA LEU A 81 -13.22 -28.39 41.47
C LEU A 81 -13.66 -28.43 42.95
N LEU A 82 -14.04 -27.26 43.50
CA LEU A 82 -15.45 -26.86 43.79
C LEU A 82 -15.58 -25.56 44.62
N ARG A 83 -16.57 -24.74 44.21
CA ARG A 83 -17.52 -23.91 45.00
C ARG A 83 -17.08 -22.58 45.64
N SER A 84 -17.62 -21.50 45.08
CA SER A 84 -18.58 -20.51 45.68
C SER A 84 -18.70 -19.33 44.68
N GLY A 85 -19.86 -18.92 44.16
CA GLY A 85 -21.07 -18.44 44.83
C GLY A 85 -20.97 -16.92 45.03
N PRO A 86 -21.76 -16.07 44.34
CA PRO A 86 -21.53 -14.62 44.26
C PRO A 86 -22.19 -13.87 45.44
N PRO A 87 -21.74 -12.65 45.80
CA PRO A 87 -22.57 -11.72 46.53
C PRO A 87 -23.31 -10.78 45.58
N ALA A 88 -24.59 -10.64 45.87
CA ALA A 88 -25.51 -9.66 45.32
C ALA A 88 -25.27 -8.26 45.91
N GLY A 89 -25.60 -7.25 45.10
CA GLY A 89 -26.47 -6.13 45.47
C GLY A 89 -25.95 -5.04 46.41
N GLN A 90 -26.40 -3.82 46.09
CA GLN A 90 -26.37 -2.54 46.82
C GLN A 90 -25.30 -1.57 46.30
N ASP A 91 -25.56 -0.28 46.06
CA ASP A 91 -26.80 0.51 45.96
C ASP A 91 -26.42 1.76 45.14
N VAL A 92 -27.33 2.21 44.28
CA VAL A 92 -27.21 3.48 43.54
C VAL A 92 -27.79 4.59 44.41
N PRO A 93 -27.04 5.64 44.80
CA PRO A 93 -27.66 6.83 45.36
C PRO A 93 -28.19 7.73 44.25
N ALA A 94 -29.42 8.19 44.49
CA ALA A 94 -30.21 9.05 43.63
C ALA A 94 -29.62 10.46 43.47
N ALA A 95 -29.99 11.08 42.35
CA ALA A 95 -29.66 12.43 41.97
C ALA A 95 -30.21 13.49 42.95
N GLU A 96 -29.37 14.44 43.33
CA GLU A 96 -29.78 15.68 43.99
C GLU A 96 -30.16 16.78 42.97
N PRO A 97 -31.11 17.66 43.33
CA PRO A 97 -31.67 18.65 42.42
C PRO A 97 -30.79 19.91 42.28
N ALA A 98 -30.92 20.55 41.11
CA ALA A 98 -30.26 21.79 40.75
C ALA A 98 -30.59 22.97 41.70
N PRO A 99 -29.62 23.85 42.02
CA PRO A 99 -29.91 25.08 42.74
C PRO A 99 -30.47 26.17 41.81
N ARG A 100 -31.45 26.90 42.36
CA ARG A 100 -32.13 28.07 41.78
C ARG A 100 -31.18 29.26 41.59
N ALA A 101 -31.49 30.04 40.57
CA ALA A 101 -30.87 31.30 40.19
C ALA A 101 -30.90 32.36 41.32
N ALA A 102 -29.77 33.08 41.45
CA ALA A 102 -29.63 34.31 42.22
C ALA A 102 -29.72 35.55 41.29
N PRO A 103 -30.08 36.74 41.81
CA PRO A 103 -30.51 37.89 41.01
C PRO A 103 -29.36 38.65 40.34
N ALA A 104 -29.72 39.36 39.27
CA ALA A 104 -28.85 40.17 38.44
C ALA A 104 -28.15 41.31 39.19
N GLU A 105 -26.83 41.39 39.04
CA GLU A 105 -26.04 42.57 39.38
C GLU A 105 -25.86 43.47 38.13
N THR A 106 -26.06 44.76 38.36
CA THR A 106 -25.95 45.89 37.43
C THR A 106 -24.52 46.04 36.88
N PRO A 107 -24.32 46.46 35.60
CA PRO A 107 -23.00 46.43 34.99
C PRO A 107 -22.10 47.57 35.48
N ALA A 108 -20.88 47.22 35.88
CA ALA A 108 -19.79 48.16 36.13
C ALA A 108 -19.29 48.76 34.80
N ALA A 109 -18.91 50.04 34.87
CA ALA A 109 -18.48 50.86 33.74
C ALA A 109 -17.31 50.27 32.94
N ALA A 110 -17.38 50.45 31.63
CA ALA A 110 -16.33 50.06 30.68
C ALA A 110 -15.01 50.79 30.96
N PRO A 111 -13.85 50.10 30.86
CA PRO A 111 -12.56 50.80 30.84
C PRO A 111 -12.39 51.54 29.51
N GLU A 112 -11.78 52.72 29.56
CA GLU A 112 -11.45 53.54 28.39
C GLU A 112 -10.60 52.76 27.37
N PRO A 113 -10.79 53.00 26.06
CA PRO A 113 -10.02 52.33 25.02
C PRO A 113 -8.55 52.77 25.09
N ALA A 114 -7.67 51.80 25.39
CA ALA A 114 -6.23 51.97 25.25
C ALA A 114 -5.89 52.30 23.79
N THR A 115 -5.08 53.35 23.60
CA THR A 115 -4.51 53.75 22.32
C THR A 115 -3.76 52.59 21.65
N PRO A 116 -3.85 52.41 20.32
CA PRO A 116 -3.19 51.31 19.63
C PRO A 116 -1.67 51.43 19.76
N VAL A 117 -1.04 50.42 20.35
CA VAL A 117 0.41 50.23 20.20
C VAL A 117 0.65 49.80 18.77
N GLU A 118 1.22 50.70 17.99
CA GLU A 118 1.68 50.50 16.63
C GLU A 118 2.71 49.36 16.63
N GLY A 119 2.43 48.24 15.93
CA GLY A 119 3.42 47.20 15.69
C GLY A 119 2.99 45.73 15.82
N THR A 120 1.71 45.39 16.01
CA THR A 120 1.29 43.99 15.80
C THR A 120 1.03 43.78 14.31
N PRO A 121 1.81 42.94 13.60
CA PRO A 121 1.47 42.59 12.23
C PRO A 121 0.06 41.98 12.24
N PRO A 122 -0.76 42.23 11.20
CA PRO A 122 -2.08 41.63 11.12
C PRO A 122 -1.96 40.11 11.30
N PRO A 123 -2.95 39.44 11.94
CA PRO A 123 -2.93 37.99 12.05
C PRO A 123 -2.69 37.43 10.65
N ALA A 124 -1.60 36.67 10.50
CA ALA A 124 -1.26 36.10 9.21
C ALA A 124 -2.52 35.39 8.68
N GLY A 125 -2.95 35.77 7.48
CA GLY A 125 -4.11 35.16 6.84
C GLY A 125 -3.99 33.63 6.83
N PRO A 126 -5.08 32.89 6.55
CA PRO A 126 -5.06 31.44 6.58
C PRO A 126 -3.87 30.91 5.75
N VAL A 127 -3.05 30.04 6.35
CA VAL A 127 -1.90 29.43 5.69
C VAL A 127 -2.38 28.71 4.44
N ASP A 128 -1.79 29.03 3.30
CA ASP A 128 -1.99 28.29 2.06
C ASP A 128 -1.22 26.97 2.13
N ILE A 129 -1.89 25.92 2.61
CA ILE A 129 -1.28 24.60 2.77
C ILE A 129 -0.85 23.99 1.43
N GLU A 130 -1.49 24.35 0.31
CA GLU A 130 -1.07 23.84 -1.01
C GLU A 130 0.28 24.45 -1.41
N ARG A 131 0.50 25.73 -1.11
CA ARG A 131 1.81 26.36 -1.29
C ARG A 131 2.88 25.69 -0.43
N VAL A 132 2.57 25.34 0.82
CA VAL A 132 3.51 24.60 1.69
C VAL A 132 3.86 23.24 1.10
N ARG A 133 2.88 22.49 0.58
CA ARG A 133 3.12 21.19 -0.08
C ARG A 133 4.02 21.30 -1.32
N LEU A 134 3.87 22.36 -2.11
CA LEU A 134 4.75 22.62 -3.26
C LEU A 134 6.21 22.90 -2.87
N MET A 135 6.46 23.33 -1.63
CA MET A 135 7.79 23.59 -1.10
C MET A 135 8.33 22.42 -0.26
N LEU A 136 7.52 21.39 0.00
CA LEU A 136 7.89 20.28 0.88
C LEU A 136 8.99 19.42 0.23
N ASP A 137 10.11 19.30 0.93
CA ASP A 137 11.21 18.40 0.64
C ASP A 137 11.70 17.80 1.97
N PRO A 138 11.20 16.61 2.36
CA PRO A 138 11.57 15.99 3.62
C PRO A 138 13.07 15.72 3.80
N THR A 139 13.87 15.76 2.72
CA THR A 139 15.33 15.62 2.81
C THR A 139 16.01 16.85 3.39
N GLN A 140 15.34 18.01 3.41
CA GLN A 140 15.79 19.26 4.02
C GLN A 140 15.29 19.42 5.46
N ALA A 141 14.52 18.46 5.98
CA ALA A 141 14.02 18.54 7.34
C ALA A 141 15.15 18.32 8.35
N VAL A 142 15.15 19.11 9.42
CA VAL A 142 16.07 19.02 10.54
C VAL A 142 15.34 18.51 11.77
N VAL A 143 16.08 17.89 12.69
CA VAL A 143 15.51 17.45 13.96
C VAL A 143 15.44 18.66 14.91
N GLU A 144 14.25 19.00 15.37
CA GLU A 144 14.01 19.98 16.43
C GLU A 144 13.27 19.27 17.57
N GLY A 145 13.96 19.02 18.69
CA GLY A 145 13.41 18.21 19.78
C GLY A 145 13.18 16.75 19.34
N ASP A 146 11.94 16.29 19.44
CA ASP A 146 11.49 14.95 19.01
C ASP A 146 10.81 14.96 17.62
N ARG A 147 10.83 16.10 16.92
CA ARG A 147 10.14 16.30 15.63
C ARG A 147 11.12 16.52 14.49
N LEU A 148 10.70 16.13 13.29
CA LEU A 148 11.31 16.59 12.04
C LEU A 148 10.59 17.87 11.59
N VAL A 149 11.36 18.90 11.28
CA VAL A 149 10.86 20.23 10.92
C VAL A 149 11.57 20.70 9.67
N GLN A 150 10.81 21.15 8.67
CA GLN A 150 11.37 21.78 7.48
C GLN A 150 11.18 23.31 7.58
N PRO A 151 12.27 24.09 7.61
CA PRO A 151 12.21 25.54 7.47
C PRO A 151 11.63 25.95 6.11
N LEU A 152 10.76 26.96 6.10
CA LEU A 152 10.17 27.52 4.88
C LEU A 152 10.79 28.90 4.57
N PRO A 153 10.78 29.35 3.29
CA PRO A 153 11.45 30.59 2.89
C PRO A 153 10.91 31.88 3.55
N ASP A 154 9.67 31.86 4.04
CA ASP A 154 9.03 32.98 4.73
C ASP A 154 9.30 33.01 6.24
N GLY A 155 10.19 32.13 6.73
CA GLY A 155 10.54 32.00 8.15
C GLY A 155 9.56 31.13 8.96
N SER A 156 8.45 30.69 8.37
CA SER A 156 7.61 29.65 8.96
C SER A 156 8.28 28.28 8.85
N LYS A 157 7.70 27.27 9.50
CA LYS A 157 8.21 25.91 9.51
C LYS A 157 7.08 24.91 9.30
N ALA A 158 7.32 23.88 8.50
CA ALA A 158 6.45 22.71 8.39
C ALA A 158 6.93 21.63 9.37
N VAL A 159 6.12 21.31 10.37
CA VAL A 159 6.37 20.22 11.31
C VAL A 159 5.88 18.93 10.66
N LEU A 160 6.74 17.94 10.52
CA LEU A 160 6.41 16.67 9.87
C LEU A 160 5.89 15.65 10.89
N SER A 161 5.02 14.75 10.45
CA SER A 161 4.51 13.62 11.25
C SER A 161 5.50 12.46 11.36
N LEU A 162 6.61 12.54 10.61
CA LEU A 162 7.68 11.54 10.59
C LEU A 162 8.40 11.48 11.94
N ARG A 163 8.63 10.25 12.43
CA ARG A 163 9.42 10.02 13.65
C ARG A 163 10.91 10.00 13.33
N PRO A 164 11.74 10.89 13.91
CA PRO A 164 13.18 10.95 13.63
C PRO A 164 13.88 9.59 13.82
N GLU A 165 13.69 8.96 14.98
CA GLU A 165 14.33 7.68 15.32
C GLU A 165 13.93 6.55 14.35
N ALA A 166 12.68 6.55 13.89
CA ALA A 166 12.22 5.57 12.91
C ALA A 166 12.89 5.78 11.55
N GLN A 167 13.04 7.04 11.08
CA GLN A 167 13.74 7.31 9.82
C GLN A 167 15.19 6.82 9.90
N GLU A 168 15.89 7.20 10.98
CA GLU A 168 17.31 6.88 11.18
C GLU A 168 17.54 5.37 11.20
N LYS A 169 16.81 4.63 12.04
CA LYS A 169 17.01 3.18 12.19
C LYS A 169 16.62 2.40 10.94
N LEU A 170 15.59 2.83 10.22
CA LEU A 170 15.18 2.17 8.97
C LEU A 170 16.14 2.49 7.81
N GLN A 171 16.69 3.70 7.75
CA GLN A 171 17.76 4.03 6.82
C GLN A 171 19.01 3.19 7.12
N ALA A 172 19.43 3.13 8.38
CA ALA A 172 20.56 2.30 8.82
C ALA A 172 20.34 0.80 8.50
N LEU A 173 19.10 0.31 8.59
CA LEU A 173 18.75 -1.05 8.18
C LEU A 173 18.99 -1.25 6.68
N PHE A 174 18.50 -0.35 5.85
CA PHE A 174 18.73 -0.40 4.41
C PHE A 174 20.22 -0.30 4.03
N ASP A 175 20.98 0.49 4.77
CA ASP A 175 22.42 0.64 4.59
C ASP A 175 23.19 -0.61 5.00
N LYS A 176 22.87 -1.17 6.16
CA LYS A 176 23.46 -2.41 6.69
C LYS A 176 23.34 -3.58 5.70
N TYR A 177 22.20 -3.70 5.04
CA TYR A 177 21.96 -4.78 4.08
C TYR A 177 22.40 -4.41 2.65
N ASP A 178 22.90 -3.20 2.42
CA ASP A 178 23.24 -2.69 1.08
C ASP A 178 22.10 -2.93 0.07
N VAL A 179 20.91 -2.45 0.43
CA VAL A 179 19.69 -2.66 -0.38
C VAL A 179 19.81 -1.93 -1.73
N PRO A 180 19.64 -2.61 -2.89
CA PRO A 180 19.77 -1.95 -4.19
C PRO A 180 18.69 -0.89 -4.43
N VAL A 181 17.42 -1.28 -4.28
CA VAL A 181 16.27 -0.36 -4.23
C VAL A 181 15.35 -0.84 -3.13
N GLY A 182 14.94 0.06 -2.26
CA GLY A 182 14.07 -0.26 -1.14
C GLY A 182 13.30 0.95 -0.67
N ALA A 183 12.11 0.69 -0.14
CA ALA A 183 11.30 1.72 0.48
C ALA A 183 10.42 1.10 1.56
N VAL A 184 10.15 1.88 2.60
CA VAL A 184 9.17 1.54 3.61
C VAL A 184 8.39 2.78 4.03
N VAL A 185 7.07 2.64 4.05
CA VAL A 185 6.14 3.68 4.45
C VAL A 185 5.25 3.11 5.54
N ALA A 186 5.07 3.86 6.63
CA ALA A 186 4.13 3.50 7.69
C ALA A 186 3.17 4.65 7.98
N ILE A 187 1.89 4.32 8.15
CA ILE A 187 0.77 5.22 8.35
C ILE A 187 0.05 4.82 9.63
N GLU A 188 -0.21 5.78 10.51
CA GLU A 188 -1.14 5.57 11.62
C GLU A 188 -2.58 5.45 11.09
N ALA A 189 -3.22 4.31 11.32
CA ALA A 189 -4.40 3.92 10.57
C ALA A 189 -5.62 4.83 10.81
N ALA A 190 -5.77 5.33 12.03
CA ALA A 190 -6.89 6.16 12.46
C ALA A 190 -6.80 7.61 11.99
N THR A 191 -5.58 8.11 11.76
CA THR A 191 -5.34 9.54 11.48
C THR A 191 -4.88 9.80 10.04
N GLY A 192 -4.28 8.81 9.38
CA GLY A 192 -3.62 9.00 8.09
C GLY A 192 -2.23 9.65 8.19
N ARG A 193 -1.71 9.89 9.40
CA ARG A 193 -0.37 10.45 9.61
C ARG A 193 0.70 9.47 9.13
N VAL A 194 1.58 9.92 8.25
CA VAL A 194 2.74 9.14 7.80
C VAL A 194 3.85 9.27 8.85
N VAL A 195 4.14 8.20 9.56
CA VAL A 195 5.11 8.18 10.67
C VAL A 195 6.48 7.63 10.27
N ALA A 196 6.55 6.87 9.17
CA ALA A 196 7.78 6.42 8.54
C ALA A 196 7.71 6.63 7.02
N PHE A 197 8.75 7.17 6.40
CA PHE A 197 8.84 7.39 4.97
C PHE A 197 10.31 7.33 4.53
N VAL A 198 10.81 6.10 4.32
CA VAL A 198 12.22 5.87 3.97
C VAL A 198 12.30 5.30 2.56
N SER A 199 13.22 5.82 1.76
CA SER A 199 13.55 5.33 0.43
C SER A 199 15.06 5.24 0.28
N ARG A 200 15.52 4.18 -0.39
CA ARG A 200 16.90 3.99 -0.79
C ARG A 200 16.96 3.51 -2.24
N SER A 201 17.89 4.07 -3.00
CA SER A 201 18.29 3.56 -4.30
C SER A 201 19.80 3.68 -4.43
N ARG A 202 20.47 2.61 -4.88
CA ARG A 202 21.91 2.62 -5.16
C ARG A 202 22.23 3.43 -6.42
N ALA A 203 21.39 3.30 -7.44
CA ALA A 203 21.47 4.11 -8.64
C ALA A 203 20.75 5.46 -8.42
N PRO A 204 21.21 6.55 -9.04
CA PRO A 204 20.45 7.79 -9.08
C PRO A 204 19.03 7.52 -9.58
N ALA A 205 18.05 7.97 -8.81
CA ALA A 205 16.64 7.85 -9.15
C ALA A 205 16.07 9.26 -9.29
N GLU A 206 15.17 9.46 -10.26
CA GLU A 206 14.50 10.75 -10.46
C GLU A 206 13.57 11.11 -9.30
N ARG A 207 13.19 10.11 -8.48
CA ARG A 207 12.30 10.27 -7.32
C ARG A 207 12.53 9.17 -6.28
N PRO A 208 12.08 9.39 -5.03
CA PRO A 208 12.08 8.35 -4.00
C PRO A 208 11.26 7.12 -4.41
N ALA A 209 11.82 5.94 -4.18
CA ALA A 209 11.13 4.66 -4.44
C ALA A 209 9.79 4.54 -3.69
N ALA A 210 9.60 5.23 -2.56
CA ALA A 210 8.33 5.28 -1.85
C ALA A 210 7.18 5.91 -2.66
N LEU A 211 7.49 6.79 -3.63
CA LEU A 211 6.52 7.48 -4.48
C LEU A 211 6.33 6.82 -5.85
N ASP A 212 7.31 6.03 -6.29
CA ASP A 212 7.32 5.39 -7.60
C ASP A 212 6.35 4.21 -7.65
N ALA A 213 5.40 4.26 -8.59
CA ALA A 213 4.39 3.22 -8.78
C ALA A 213 4.67 2.25 -9.93
N SER A 214 5.88 2.29 -10.51
CA SER A 214 6.31 1.39 -11.59
C SER A 214 6.55 -0.05 -11.13
N PHE A 215 6.71 -0.27 -9.82
CA PHE A 215 6.96 -1.59 -9.27
C PHE A 215 5.72 -2.49 -9.41
N PRO A 216 5.89 -3.76 -9.84
CA PRO A 216 4.76 -4.67 -9.96
C PRO A 216 4.17 -4.95 -8.57
N SER A 217 2.86 -4.78 -8.44
CA SER A 217 2.13 -5.04 -7.19
C SER A 217 2.24 -6.50 -6.72
N ALA A 218 2.52 -7.42 -7.66
CA ALA A 218 2.58 -8.85 -7.41
C ALA A 218 1.32 -9.35 -6.64
N SER A 219 1.49 -10.35 -5.76
CA SER A 219 0.39 -10.89 -4.96
C SER A 219 -0.22 -9.93 -3.94
N VAL A 220 0.25 -8.68 -3.80
CA VAL A 220 -0.45 -7.66 -2.99
C VAL A 220 -1.82 -7.37 -3.60
N PHE A 221 -1.94 -7.37 -4.94
CA PHE A 221 -3.22 -7.10 -5.62
C PHE A 221 -4.32 -8.11 -5.30
N LYS A 222 -3.97 -9.31 -4.80
CA LYS A 222 -4.95 -10.29 -4.32
C LYS A 222 -5.83 -9.76 -3.18
N LEU A 223 -5.39 -8.73 -2.46
CA LEU A 223 -6.23 -8.06 -1.46
C LEU A 223 -7.44 -7.38 -2.10
N VAL A 224 -7.26 -6.75 -3.27
CA VAL A 224 -8.35 -6.16 -4.06
C VAL A 224 -9.30 -7.25 -4.57
N THR A 225 -8.74 -8.33 -5.11
CA THR A 225 -9.52 -9.49 -5.59
C THR A 225 -10.33 -10.13 -4.47
N ALA A 226 -9.71 -10.38 -3.31
CA ALA A 226 -10.37 -10.98 -2.16
C ALA A 226 -11.45 -10.05 -1.58
N ALA A 227 -11.19 -8.75 -1.50
CA ALA A 227 -12.19 -7.76 -1.10
C ALA A 227 -13.42 -7.77 -2.04
N ALA A 228 -13.21 -7.88 -3.35
CA ALA A 228 -14.30 -7.97 -4.32
C ALA A 228 -15.11 -9.26 -4.16
N LEU A 229 -14.46 -10.40 -3.91
CA LEU A 229 -15.12 -11.69 -3.67
C LEU A 229 -15.96 -11.67 -2.39
N LEU A 230 -15.45 -11.06 -1.33
CA LEU A 230 -16.15 -10.94 -0.05
C LEU A 230 -17.35 -9.97 -0.14
N GLU A 231 -17.13 -8.76 -0.66
CA GLU A 231 -18.15 -7.71 -0.64
C GLU A 231 -19.22 -7.91 -1.73
N GLU A 232 -18.81 -8.19 -2.96
CA GLU A 232 -19.74 -8.24 -4.10
C GLU A 232 -20.45 -9.60 -4.22
N GLN A 233 -19.75 -10.68 -3.86
CA GLN A 233 -20.22 -12.04 -4.08
C GLN A 233 -20.61 -12.73 -2.77
N HIS A 234 -20.47 -12.04 -1.64
CA HIS A 234 -20.79 -12.53 -0.30
C HIS A 234 -20.14 -13.88 0.00
N LEU A 235 -18.98 -14.14 -0.59
CA LEU A 235 -18.15 -15.27 -0.20
C LEU A 235 -17.55 -15.00 1.17
N ASP A 236 -17.18 -16.06 1.87
CA ASP A 236 -16.40 -15.96 3.09
C ASP A 236 -14.99 -16.55 2.89
N GLY A 237 -14.17 -16.49 3.93
CA GLY A 237 -12.82 -17.04 3.91
C GLY A 237 -12.77 -18.56 3.72
N THR A 238 -13.88 -19.27 3.91
CA THR A 238 -13.98 -20.73 3.78
C THR A 238 -14.26 -21.17 2.35
N ALA A 239 -14.78 -20.30 1.47
CA ALA A 239 -15.05 -20.61 0.07
C ALA A 239 -13.89 -21.36 -0.60
N ARG A 240 -14.15 -22.57 -1.13
CA ARG A 240 -13.11 -23.51 -1.59
C ARG A 240 -13.14 -23.68 -3.10
N VAL A 241 -11.97 -23.87 -3.69
CA VAL A 241 -11.81 -24.33 -5.08
C VAL A 241 -10.71 -25.38 -5.16
N CYS A 242 -10.88 -26.31 -6.10
CA CYS A 242 -9.91 -27.36 -6.37
C CYS A 242 -9.00 -26.99 -7.55
N TYR A 243 -7.74 -27.42 -7.50
CA TYR A 243 -6.73 -27.25 -8.54
C TYR A 243 -5.75 -28.44 -8.56
N ARG A 244 -5.02 -28.62 -9.65
CA ARG A 244 -4.00 -29.68 -9.74
C ARG A 244 -2.70 -29.26 -9.07
N ALA A 245 -2.28 -29.98 -8.04
CA ALA A 245 -1.05 -29.65 -7.31
C ALA A 245 0.21 -29.72 -8.19
N ALA A 246 0.21 -30.63 -9.17
CA ALA A 246 1.31 -30.82 -10.11
C ALA A 246 1.57 -29.61 -11.03
N SER A 247 0.56 -28.78 -11.31
CA SER A 247 0.71 -27.53 -12.07
C SER A 247 1.55 -26.48 -11.34
N GLY A 248 1.75 -26.67 -10.02
CA GLY A 248 2.39 -25.72 -9.14
C GLY A 248 1.46 -24.56 -8.75
N THR A 249 1.77 -23.89 -7.65
CA THR A 249 0.93 -22.83 -7.07
C THR A 249 1.29 -21.43 -7.55
N ARG A 250 2.34 -21.32 -8.38
CA ARG A 250 3.01 -20.08 -8.81
C ARG A 250 2.94 -19.82 -10.31
N ARG A 251 2.30 -20.68 -11.09
CA ARG A 251 2.07 -20.46 -12.53
C ARG A 251 0.59 -20.64 -12.79
N LEU A 252 0.11 -20.07 -13.89
CA LEU A 252 -1.29 -20.17 -14.31
C LEU A 252 -1.35 -20.41 -15.80
N SER A 253 -2.03 -21.49 -16.17
CA SER A 253 -2.44 -21.86 -17.52
C SER A 253 -3.96 -21.86 -17.62
N ALA A 254 -4.50 -21.92 -18.85
CA ALA A 254 -5.95 -22.02 -19.07
C ALA A 254 -6.56 -23.25 -18.38
N LYS A 255 -5.85 -24.38 -18.34
CA LYS A 255 -6.31 -25.60 -17.66
C LYS A 255 -6.51 -25.39 -16.16
N ASP A 256 -5.66 -24.59 -15.53
CA ASP A 256 -5.76 -24.35 -14.08
C ASP A 256 -7.04 -23.59 -13.70
N ILE A 257 -7.65 -22.86 -14.64
CA ILE A 257 -8.87 -22.07 -14.43
C ILE A 257 -10.15 -22.71 -14.98
N GLU A 258 -10.07 -23.45 -16.09
CA GLU A 258 -11.23 -23.98 -16.81
C GLU A 258 -11.58 -25.44 -16.47
N GLU A 259 -10.63 -26.22 -15.95
CA GLU A 259 -10.87 -27.64 -15.70
C GLU A 259 -11.83 -27.86 -14.53
N GLU A 260 -12.89 -28.64 -14.75
CA GLU A 260 -13.76 -29.15 -13.69
C GLU A 260 -13.02 -30.23 -12.91
N LEU A 261 -12.87 -30.02 -11.60
CA LEU A 261 -12.08 -30.89 -10.72
C LEU A 261 -12.93 -31.33 -9.55
N VAL A 262 -12.85 -32.63 -9.24
CA VAL A 262 -13.59 -33.26 -8.13
C VAL A 262 -12.61 -33.56 -7.00
N GLU A 263 -12.95 -33.12 -5.79
CA GLU A 263 -12.17 -33.41 -4.57
C GLU A 263 -12.02 -34.93 -4.38
N GLY A 264 -10.83 -35.37 -3.96
CA GLY A 264 -10.50 -36.80 -3.83
C GLY A 264 -9.99 -37.47 -5.11
N SER A 265 -10.09 -36.82 -6.27
CA SER A 265 -9.46 -37.31 -7.51
C SER A 265 -7.93 -37.23 -7.43
N GLU A 266 -7.25 -38.13 -8.13
CA GLU A 266 -5.78 -38.18 -8.14
C GLU A 266 -5.17 -36.83 -8.58
N GLY A 267 -4.23 -36.33 -7.77
CA GLY A 267 -3.50 -35.10 -8.04
C GLY A 267 -4.29 -33.79 -7.86
N VAL A 268 -5.53 -33.87 -7.35
CA VAL A 268 -6.38 -32.71 -7.05
C VAL A 268 -6.21 -32.28 -5.59
N THR A 269 -6.13 -30.98 -5.37
CA THR A 269 -6.08 -30.36 -4.03
C THR A 269 -7.06 -29.21 -3.98
N CYS A 270 -7.71 -29.01 -2.84
CA CYS A 270 -8.69 -27.95 -2.65
C CYS A 270 -8.31 -27.08 -1.45
N ASP A 271 -8.25 -25.77 -1.66
CA ASP A 271 -7.88 -24.78 -0.66
C ASP A 271 -8.95 -23.69 -0.58
N SER A 272 -9.06 -23.07 0.60
CA SER A 272 -10.00 -21.98 0.85
C SER A 272 -9.49 -20.63 0.32
N LEU A 273 -10.38 -19.64 0.15
CA LEU A 273 -10.00 -18.26 -0.15
C LEU A 273 -8.98 -17.74 0.88
N ALA A 274 -9.19 -18.04 2.17
CA ALA A 274 -8.26 -17.65 3.22
C ALA A 274 -6.87 -18.31 3.07
N ASP A 275 -6.80 -19.57 2.64
CA ASP A 275 -5.52 -20.21 2.28
C ASP A 275 -4.90 -19.58 1.03
N GLY A 276 -5.73 -19.22 0.06
CA GLY A 276 -5.34 -18.51 -1.15
C GLY A 276 -4.64 -17.18 -0.84
N VAL A 277 -5.18 -16.40 0.10
CA VAL A 277 -4.57 -15.17 0.60
C VAL A 277 -3.30 -15.46 1.40
N ALA A 278 -3.39 -16.33 2.41
CA ALA A 278 -2.32 -16.58 3.39
C ALA A 278 -1.08 -17.24 2.77
N LYS A 279 -1.28 -18.30 1.99
CA LYS A 279 -0.23 -19.07 1.29
C LYS A 279 0.06 -18.50 -0.10
N SER A 280 -0.66 -17.45 -0.51
CA SER A 280 -0.54 -16.80 -1.81
C SER A 280 -0.73 -17.76 -2.99
N LEU A 281 -1.73 -18.64 -2.93
CA LEU A 281 -1.99 -19.62 -3.99
C LEU A 281 -2.61 -18.92 -5.19
N ASN A 282 -1.93 -18.94 -6.33
CA ASN A 282 -2.44 -18.31 -7.55
C ASN A 282 -3.67 -19.04 -8.13
N PRO A 283 -3.72 -20.39 -8.18
CA PRO A 283 -4.89 -21.09 -8.69
C PRO A 283 -6.17 -20.78 -7.93
N VAL A 284 -6.09 -20.65 -6.60
CA VAL A 284 -7.27 -20.34 -5.76
C VAL A 284 -7.88 -18.99 -6.12
N LEU A 285 -7.07 -17.93 -6.09
CA LEU A 285 -7.56 -16.58 -6.40
C LEU A 285 -7.98 -16.45 -7.87
N ALA A 286 -7.24 -17.06 -8.78
CA ALA A 286 -7.55 -17.04 -10.21
C ALA A 286 -8.90 -17.72 -10.49
N ARG A 287 -9.15 -18.91 -9.93
CA ARG A 287 -10.39 -19.66 -10.13
C ARG A 287 -11.59 -18.98 -9.47
N LEU A 288 -11.47 -18.54 -8.22
CA LEU A 288 -12.56 -17.82 -7.55
C LEU A 288 -12.90 -16.53 -8.29
N ALA A 289 -11.90 -15.75 -8.72
CA ALA A 289 -12.14 -14.55 -9.53
C ALA A 289 -12.78 -14.90 -10.87
N TYR A 290 -12.30 -15.93 -11.56
CA TYR A 290 -12.84 -16.37 -12.84
C TYR A 290 -14.30 -16.85 -12.74
N GLN A 291 -14.66 -17.52 -11.65
CA GLN A 291 -16.00 -18.07 -11.43
C GLN A 291 -17.01 -17.01 -10.97
N HIS A 292 -16.57 -16.00 -10.20
CA HIS A 292 -17.48 -15.11 -9.48
C HIS A 292 -17.34 -13.62 -9.85
N LEU A 293 -16.27 -13.22 -10.52
CA LEU A 293 -16.05 -11.82 -10.88
C LEU A 293 -16.03 -11.63 -12.40
N THR A 294 -16.37 -10.41 -12.80
CA THR A 294 -16.15 -9.93 -14.16
C THR A 294 -14.93 -9.00 -14.19
N PRO A 295 -14.26 -8.81 -15.34
CA PRO A 295 -13.25 -7.75 -15.52
C PRO A 295 -13.72 -6.38 -15.03
N ARG A 296 -14.99 -6.03 -15.30
CA ARG A 296 -15.60 -4.77 -14.87
C ARG A 296 -15.74 -4.67 -13.35
N THR A 297 -16.12 -5.77 -12.69
CA THR A 297 -16.20 -5.81 -11.22
C THR A 297 -14.83 -5.62 -10.61
N LEU A 298 -13.81 -6.35 -11.07
CA LEU A 298 -12.45 -6.23 -10.52
C LEU A 298 -11.85 -4.84 -10.76
N LEU A 299 -12.07 -4.26 -11.96
CA LEU A 299 -11.69 -2.87 -12.26
C LEU A 299 -12.31 -1.89 -11.27
N ARG A 300 -13.62 -2.01 -10.99
CA ARG A 300 -14.32 -1.14 -10.05
C ARG A 300 -13.72 -1.22 -8.64
N TYR A 301 -13.41 -2.42 -8.13
CA TYR A 301 -12.78 -2.55 -6.81
C TYR A 301 -11.35 -2.00 -6.81
N ALA A 302 -10.57 -2.27 -7.85
CA ALA A 302 -9.24 -1.69 -7.99
C ALA A 302 -9.27 -0.16 -7.95
N GLU A 303 -10.22 0.47 -8.65
CA GLU A 303 -10.44 1.92 -8.62
C GLU A 303 -10.96 2.45 -7.27
N ARG A 304 -11.80 1.67 -6.55
CA ARG A 304 -12.22 2.00 -5.17
C ARG A 304 -10.98 2.03 -4.25
N PHE A 305 -10.07 1.08 -4.43
CA PHE A 305 -8.74 1.06 -3.79
C PHE A 305 -7.74 2.04 -4.41
N ALA A 306 -8.15 2.94 -5.30
CA ALA A 306 -7.34 3.98 -5.94
C ALA A 306 -6.25 3.52 -6.93
N PHE A 307 -6.27 2.26 -7.39
CA PHE A 307 -5.52 1.89 -8.59
C PHE A 307 -6.09 2.63 -9.82
N GLY A 308 -5.23 3.12 -10.70
CA GLY A 308 -5.61 3.98 -11.83
C GLY A 308 -6.11 5.37 -11.44
N ARG A 309 -6.03 5.76 -10.16
CA ARG A 309 -6.47 7.06 -9.65
C ARG A 309 -5.39 7.73 -8.81
N ALA A 310 -5.43 9.05 -8.73
CA ALA A 310 -4.56 9.78 -7.81
C ALA A 310 -5.01 9.54 -6.36
N VAL A 311 -4.02 9.32 -5.49
CA VAL A 311 -4.18 9.40 -4.04
C VAL A 311 -3.61 10.75 -3.60
N PRO A 312 -4.45 11.69 -3.13
CA PRO A 312 -3.94 12.98 -2.65
C PRO A 312 -2.93 12.76 -1.52
N PHE A 313 -1.77 13.39 -1.64
CA PHE A 313 -0.67 13.30 -0.69
C PHE A 313 0.08 14.62 -0.66
N ASP A 314 0.92 14.85 0.36
CA ASP A 314 1.70 16.09 0.47
C ASP A 314 2.88 16.14 -0.50
N LEU A 315 3.28 14.98 -1.05
CA LEU A 315 4.28 14.86 -2.11
C LEU A 315 3.64 14.37 -3.41
N PRO A 316 4.25 14.68 -4.58
CA PRO A 316 3.80 14.15 -5.88
C PRO A 316 3.89 12.63 -5.94
N LEU A 317 2.77 11.96 -5.67
CA LEU A 317 2.64 10.50 -5.65
C LEU A 317 2.20 9.99 -7.02
N ASP A 318 2.88 8.95 -7.54
CA ASP A 318 2.46 8.34 -8.80
C ASP A 318 1.12 7.64 -8.70
N VAL A 319 0.34 7.79 -9.77
CA VAL A 319 -0.84 6.95 -9.99
C VAL A 319 -0.37 5.52 -10.23
N SER A 320 -0.85 4.60 -9.40
CA SER A 320 -0.56 3.18 -9.59
C SER A 320 -1.23 2.66 -10.85
N PRO A 321 -0.48 2.23 -11.88
CA PRO A 321 -1.06 1.83 -13.16
C PRO A 321 -1.87 0.55 -13.01
N LEU A 322 -2.93 0.46 -13.82
CA LEU A 322 -3.91 -0.61 -13.76
C LEU A 322 -4.41 -0.93 -15.16
N GLU A 323 -4.36 -2.20 -15.52
CA GLU A 323 -5.07 -2.76 -16.66
C GLU A 323 -5.71 -4.10 -16.25
N ILE A 324 -7.01 -4.23 -16.51
CA ILE A 324 -7.77 -5.47 -16.28
C ILE A 324 -8.21 -6.03 -17.65
N PRO A 325 -7.50 -7.05 -18.17
CA PRO A 325 -7.79 -7.62 -19.49
C PRO A 325 -9.17 -8.28 -19.57
N GLN A 326 -9.72 -8.35 -20.78
CA GLN A 326 -10.95 -9.11 -21.07
C GLN A 326 -10.67 -10.58 -21.39
N ASP A 327 -9.45 -10.91 -21.85
CA ASP A 327 -9.05 -12.30 -22.04
C ASP A 327 -9.14 -13.07 -20.71
N LYS A 328 -9.69 -14.27 -20.76
CA LYS A 328 -10.01 -15.07 -19.57
C LYS A 328 -8.77 -15.40 -18.75
N LEU A 329 -7.70 -15.84 -19.40
CA LEU A 329 -6.48 -16.25 -18.73
C LEU A 329 -5.71 -15.04 -18.22
N GLU A 330 -5.63 -13.97 -18.99
CA GLU A 330 -5.00 -12.73 -18.55
C GLU A 330 -5.75 -12.07 -17.39
N PHE A 331 -7.09 -12.02 -17.44
CA PHE A 331 -7.93 -11.60 -16.33
C PHE A 331 -7.61 -12.39 -15.06
N ALA A 332 -7.61 -13.73 -15.14
CA ALA A 332 -7.35 -14.58 -14.01
C ALA A 332 -5.91 -14.42 -13.46
N ARG A 333 -4.92 -14.18 -14.33
CA ARG A 333 -3.54 -13.88 -13.93
C ARG A 333 -3.41 -12.53 -13.25
N THR A 334 -4.09 -11.50 -13.76
CA THR A 334 -4.15 -10.17 -13.12
C THR A 334 -4.82 -10.26 -11.76
N ALA A 335 -5.96 -10.96 -11.65
CA ALA A 335 -6.65 -11.19 -10.38
C ALA A 335 -5.79 -11.95 -9.35
N ALA A 336 -4.89 -12.82 -9.80
CA ALA A 336 -3.90 -13.50 -8.97
C ALA A 336 -2.62 -12.68 -8.71
N GLY A 337 -2.51 -11.45 -9.22
CA GLY A 337 -1.41 -10.53 -8.95
C GLY A 337 -0.13 -10.83 -9.73
N PHE A 338 -0.22 -11.16 -11.02
CA PHE A 338 0.97 -11.30 -11.88
C PHE A 338 1.29 -10.09 -12.74
N TRP A 339 0.30 -9.56 -13.46
CA TRP A 339 0.50 -8.68 -14.60
C TRP A 339 -0.32 -7.39 -14.46
N HIS A 340 0.04 -6.39 -15.27
CA HIS A 340 -0.75 -5.18 -15.55
C HIS A 340 -1.06 -4.24 -14.38
N VAL A 341 -0.48 -4.46 -13.20
CA VAL A 341 -0.74 -3.64 -12.02
C VAL A 341 0.57 -3.23 -11.35
N GLY A 342 0.84 -1.93 -11.35
CA GLY A 342 1.91 -1.31 -10.59
C GLY A 342 1.43 -0.83 -9.22
N LEU A 343 2.35 -0.60 -8.30
CA LEU A 343 2.07 -0.15 -6.95
C LEU A 343 3.26 0.62 -6.37
N SER A 344 3.01 1.81 -5.84
CA SER A 344 4.00 2.50 -5.01
C SER A 344 3.92 2.04 -3.55
N PRO A 345 5.03 2.02 -2.79
CA PRO A 345 5.02 1.72 -1.37
C PRO A 345 4.07 2.63 -0.57
N THR A 346 3.99 3.92 -0.89
CA THR A 346 3.03 4.82 -0.26
C THR A 346 1.59 4.38 -0.51
N HIS A 347 1.24 4.02 -1.75
CA HIS A 347 -0.10 3.50 -2.06
C HIS A 347 -0.35 2.13 -1.41
N GLY A 348 0.67 1.27 -1.32
CA GLY A 348 0.60 0.02 -0.56
C GLY A 348 0.29 0.25 0.93
N ALA A 349 0.88 1.27 1.55
CA ALA A 349 0.60 1.61 2.94
C ALA A 349 -0.82 2.15 3.10
N VAL A 350 -1.33 2.93 2.13
CA VAL A 350 -2.74 3.38 2.08
C VAL A 350 -3.71 2.20 1.91
N LEU A 351 -3.34 1.19 1.11
CA LEU A 351 -4.11 -0.05 0.98
C LEU A 351 -4.23 -0.77 2.33
N ALA A 352 -3.11 -0.97 3.04
CA ALA A 352 -3.12 -1.54 4.39
C ALA A 352 -3.92 -0.67 5.37
N GLN A 353 -3.73 0.65 5.35
CA GLN A 353 -4.44 1.61 6.19
C GLN A 353 -5.95 1.50 6.00
N THR A 354 -6.39 1.42 4.74
CA THR A 354 -7.81 1.32 4.39
C THR A 354 -8.44 0.06 5.02
N ILE A 355 -7.76 -1.08 4.93
CA ILE A 355 -8.27 -2.35 5.48
C ILE A 355 -8.23 -2.30 7.02
N ALA A 356 -7.10 -1.85 7.60
CA ALA A 356 -6.95 -1.71 9.05
C ALA A 356 -7.97 -0.73 9.66
N ASN A 357 -8.37 0.30 8.92
CA ASN A 357 -9.32 1.34 9.33
C ASN A 357 -10.77 1.01 8.92
N GLY A 358 -11.17 -0.26 9.03
CA GLY A 358 -12.56 -0.70 8.81
C GLY A 358 -13.09 -0.39 7.40
N GLY A 359 -12.21 -0.44 6.39
CA GLY A 359 -12.56 -0.16 5.00
C GLY A 359 -12.59 1.32 4.61
N ARG A 360 -12.22 2.24 5.51
CA ARG A 360 -12.21 3.70 5.23
C ARG A 360 -10.81 4.18 4.85
N MET A 361 -10.68 4.62 3.60
CA MET A 361 -9.44 5.22 3.10
C MET A 361 -9.33 6.66 3.60
N LEU A 362 -8.23 6.97 4.27
CA LEU A 362 -7.88 8.34 4.67
C LEU A 362 -6.82 8.90 3.72
N ARG A 363 -6.76 10.24 3.64
CA ARG A 363 -5.66 10.93 2.97
C ARG A 363 -4.37 10.72 3.79
N PRO A 364 -3.31 10.11 3.23
CA PRO A 364 -2.02 10.11 3.90
C PRO A 364 -1.50 11.55 4.04
N THR A 365 -0.91 11.89 5.18
CA THR A 365 -0.41 13.25 5.47
C THR A 365 0.97 13.18 6.14
N LEU A 366 1.94 13.91 5.60
CA LEU A 366 3.29 14.12 6.12
C LEU A 366 3.40 15.40 6.95
N ILE A 367 2.67 16.46 6.60
CA ILE A 367 2.71 17.72 7.33
C ILE A 367 1.74 17.62 8.50
N ASP A 368 2.25 17.69 9.72
CA ASP A 368 1.45 17.65 10.94
C ASP A 368 0.96 19.04 11.35
N ALA A 369 1.82 20.05 11.21
CA ALA A 369 1.49 21.43 11.51
C ALA A 369 2.34 22.40 10.68
N VAL A 370 1.86 23.64 10.55
CA VAL A 370 2.65 24.78 10.07
C VAL A 370 2.74 25.81 11.18
N VAL A 371 3.96 26.15 11.57
CA VAL A 371 4.26 27.08 12.66
C VAL A 371 4.88 28.34 12.07
N THR A 372 4.33 29.51 12.37
CA THR A 372 4.85 30.80 11.88
C THR A 372 6.16 31.17 12.57
N ALA A 373 6.88 32.17 12.02
CA ALA A 373 8.18 32.60 12.53
C ALA A 373 8.15 33.08 14.00
N ASP A 374 7.01 33.59 14.46
CA ASP A 374 6.73 33.99 15.84
C ASP A 374 6.31 32.82 16.76
N GLY A 375 6.32 31.59 16.27
CA GLY A 375 6.06 30.37 17.05
C GLY A 375 4.59 29.98 17.18
N ARG A 376 3.67 30.68 16.50
CA ARG A 376 2.24 30.35 16.53
C ARG A 376 1.91 29.21 15.57
N GLU A 377 1.10 28.25 16.01
CA GLU A 377 0.57 27.21 15.13
C GLU A 377 -0.51 27.81 14.23
N ALA A 378 -0.24 27.85 12.92
CA ALA A 378 -1.08 28.51 11.94
C ALA A 378 -1.89 27.52 11.09
N TRP A 379 -1.54 26.24 11.14
CA TRP A 379 -2.31 25.13 10.57
C TRP A 379 -1.94 23.82 11.25
N THR A 380 -2.91 22.91 11.38
CA THR A 380 -2.73 21.56 11.95
C THR A 380 -3.45 20.55 11.08
N ALA A 381 -2.85 19.38 10.89
CA ALA A 381 -3.48 18.28 10.19
C ALA A 381 -4.63 17.68 11.01
N ALA A 382 -5.76 17.48 10.36
CA ALA A 382 -6.85 16.65 10.86
C ALA A 382 -7.00 15.42 9.95
N PRO A 383 -7.50 14.27 10.47
CA PRO A 383 -7.80 13.12 9.62
C PRO A 383 -8.80 13.48 8.51
N GLN A 384 -8.46 13.17 7.26
CA GLN A 384 -9.30 13.49 6.10
C GLN A 384 -9.80 12.21 5.41
N PRO A 385 -11.05 11.80 5.63
CA PRO A 385 -11.63 10.67 4.91
C PRO A 385 -11.74 10.95 3.42
N LEU A 386 -11.19 10.06 2.60
CA LEU A 386 -11.35 10.12 1.14
C LEU A 386 -12.62 9.40 0.70
N ARG A 387 -12.80 8.16 1.14
CA ARG A 387 -13.98 7.33 0.80
C ARG A 387 -14.08 6.08 1.67
N ARG A 388 -15.28 5.46 1.70
CA ARG A 388 -15.45 4.06 2.11
C ARG A 388 -15.17 3.14 0.92
N VAL A 389 -14.16 2.30 1.04
CA VAL A 389 -13.67 1.40 -0.02
C VAL A 389 -14.35 0.05 0.03
N ILE A 390 -14.61 -0.46 1.24
CA ILE A 390 -15.36 -1.68 1.53
C ILE A 390 -16.08 -1.50 2.86
N ASP A 391 -17.04 -2.37 3.15
CA ASP A 391 -17.70 -2.40 4.43
C ASP A 391 -16.77 -2.91 5.53
N GLU A 392 -17.09 -2.53 6.77
CA GLU A 392 -16.29 -2.87 7.94
C GLU A 392 -16.21 -4.38 8.14
N ALA A 393 -17.30 -5.11 7.92
CA ALA A 393 -17.34 -6.57 7.99
C ALA A 393 -16.42 -7.22 6.96
N THR A 394 -16.38 -6.70 5.74
CA THR A 394 -15.44 -7.17 4.70
C THR A 394 -14.00 -6.88 5.08
N ALA A 395 -13.73 -5.68 5.61
CA ALA A 395 -12.39 -5.31 6.07
C ALA A 395 -11.90 -6.23 7.21
N ALA A 396 -12.79 -6.55 8.16
CA ALA A 396 -12.52 -7.47 9.25
C ALA A 396 -12.23 -8.89 8.74
N ALA A 397 -13.09 -9.42 7.86
CA ALA A 397 -12.91 -10.76 7.27
C ALA A 397 -11.60 -10.86 6.47
N LEU A 398 -11.28 -9.84 5.66
CA LEU A 398 -10.02 -9.76 4.94
C LEU A 398 -8.82 -9.67 5.90
N GLY A 399 -8.94 -8.88 6.97
CA GLY A 399 -7.94 -8.79 8.03
C GLY A 399 -7.65 -10.14 8.70
N THR A 400 -8.67 -10.95 9.00
CA THR A 400 -8.49 -12.31 9.52
C THR A 400 -7.68 -13.19 8.56
N MET A 401 -7.95 -13.11 7.25
CA MET A 401 -7.15 -13.85 6.26
C MET A 401 -5.70 -13.35 6.19
N MET A 402 -5.49 -12.04 6.35
CA MET A 402 -4.17 -11.43 6.37
C MET A 402 -3.36 -11.80 7.61
N VAL A 403 -4.00 -11.98 8.78
CA VAL A 403 -3.35 -12.56 9.98
C VAL A 403 -2.82 -13.96 9.70
N ARG A 404 -3.61 -14.81 9.00
CA ARG A 404 -3.16 -16.15 8.62
C ARG A 404 -1.91 -16.14 7.72
N THR A 405 -1.68 -15.09 6.93
CA THR A 405 -0.43 -14.93 6.15
C THR A 405 0.80 -14.94 7.04
N VAL A 406 0.69 -14.32 8.22
CA VAL A 406 1.77 -14.20 9.20
C VAL A 406 1.83 -15.44 10.08
N ASP A 407 0.71 -15.95 10.58
CA ASP A 407 0.77 -17.06 11.55
C ASP A 407 1.11 -18.42 10.91
N ALA A 408 0.60 -18.66 9.70
CA ALA A 408 0.65 -19.97 9.04
C ALA A 408 1.05 -19.90 7.56
N GLY A 409 1.19 -18.69 7.01
CA GLY A 409 1.34 -18.46 5.58
C GLY A 409 2.75 -18.07 5.16
N THR A 410 2.79 -17.29 4.09
CA THR A 410 4.03 -16.89 3.40
C THR A 410 4.98 -16.02 4.23
N ALA A 411 4.51 -15.35 5.28
CA ALA A 411 5.32 -14.47 6.13
C ALA A 411 5.74 -15.10 7.46
N LYS A 412 5.28 -16.32 7.79
CA LYS A 412 5.53 -16.95 9.10
C LYS A 412 6.98 -16.91 9.54
N ARG A 413 7.89 -17.37 8.67
CA ARG A 413 9.32 -17.45 9.00
C ARG A 413 9.99 -16.10 9.15
N ASP A 414 9.37 -15.03 8.66
CA ASP A 414 9.89 -13.67 8.81
C ASP A 414 9.43 -13.07 10.15
N PHE A 415 8.27 -13.48 10.70
CA PHE A 415 7.67 -12.93 11.91
C PHE A 415 7.75 -13.83 13.15
N THR A 416 8.16 -15.09 13.02
CA THR A 416 8.38 -16.00 14.14
C THR A 416 9.80 -16.55 14.18
N ASP A 417 10.33 -16.76 15.38
CA ASP A 417 11.59 -17.45 15.60
C ASP A 417 11.48 -18.97 15.33
N PRO A 418 12.60 -19.73 15.34
CA PRO A 418 12.57 -21.18 15.11
C PRO A 418 11.76 -21.97 16.15
N GLN A 419 11.49 -21.40 17.33
CA GLN A 419 10.66 -21.97 18.39
C GLN A 419 9.18 -21.63 18.23
N GLY A 420 8.83 -20.83 17.22
CA GLY A 420 7.45 -20.43 16.92
C GLY A 420 6.97 -19.20 17.71
N ARG A 421 7.87 -18.49 18.41
CA ARG A 421 7.53 -17.26 19.14
C ARG A 421 7.52 -16.07 18.18
N SER A 422 6.52 -15.21 18.28
CA SER A 422 6.45 -13.97 17.49
C SER A 422 7.60 -13.03 17.85
N PHE A 423 8.17 -12.36 16.84
CA PHE A 423 9.12 -11.27 17.03
C PHE A 423 8.45 -9.94 17.45
N LEU A 424 7.12 -9.87 17.41
CA LEU A 424 6.34 -8.74 17.91
C LEU A 424 5.38 -9.19 19.02
N SER A 425 5.17 -8.30 19.99
CA SER A 425 4.21 -8.48 21.09
C SER A 425 2.75 -8.44 20.66
N TYR A 426 2.49 -8.01 19.42
CA TYR A 426 1.15 -7.86 18.86
C TYR A 426 0.95 -8.76 17.64
N PRO A 427 -0.27 -9.27 17.42
CA PRO A 427 -0.60 -9.97 16.18
C PRO A 427 -0.43 -9.02 14.98
N VAL A 428 -0.03 -9.57 13.85
CA VAL A 428 0.23 -8.82 12.62
C VAL A 428 -0.65 -9.38 11.51
N ALA A 429 -1.34 -8.50 10.81
CA ALA A 429 -2.01 -8.84 9.56
C ALA A 429 -1.14 -8.42 8.39
N GLY A 430 -0.97 -9.26 7.37
CA GLY A 430 -0.22 -8.85 6.19
C GLY A 430 -0.48 -9.66 4.93
N LYS A 431 0.11 -9.18 3.85
CA LYS A 431 0.20 -9.86 2.55
C LYS A 431 1.60 -9.70 2.00
N THR A 432 2.21 -10.83 1.63
CA THR A 432 3.46 -10.83 0.88
C THR A 432 3.21 -10.69 -0.62
N GLY A 433 4.17 -10.11 -1.33
CA GLY A 433 4.25 -10.15 -2.79
C GLY A 433 5.64 -10.59 -3.22
N SER A 434 5.71 -11.34 -4.32
CA SER A 434 6.99 -11.73 -4.92
C SER A 434 6.84 -11.83 -6.42
N LEU A 435 7.70 -11.14 -7.16
CA LEU A 435 7.80 -11.27 -8.61
C LEU A 435 9.27 -11.14 -9.00
N ALA A 436 9.68 -11.82 -10.07
CA ALA A 436 11.02 -11.69 -10.62
C ALA A 436 10.93 -11.34 -12.10
N ASN A 437 11.66 -10.32 -12.52
CA ASN A 437 11.97 -10.07 -13.92
C ASN A 437 13.37 -10.64 -14.19
N PRO A 438 13.58 -11.50 -15.20
CA PRO A 438 14.89 -12.06 -15.48
C PRO A 438 15.81 -11.15 -16.31
N ASN A 439 15.33 -10.05 -16.91
CA ASN A 439 16.15 -9.21 -17.79
C ASN A 439 15.90 -7.70 -17.64
N PRO A 440 16.79 -6.94 -16.97
CA PRO A 440 17.83 -7.45 -16.06
C PRO A 440 17.19 -8.21 -14.88
N PHE A 441 17.96 -9.04 -14.18
CA PHE A 441 17.41 -9.77 -13.03
C PHE A 441 17.03 -8.81 -11.90
N MET A 442 15.74 -8.75 -11.60
CA MET A 442 15.16 -7.96 -10.52
C MET A 442 14.13 -8.80 -9.77
N ALA A 443 14.32 -9.02 -8.48
CA ALA A 443 13.41 -9.74 -7.61
C ALA A 443 12.72 -8.77 -6.65
N TYR A 444 11.46 -8.48 -6.95
CA TYR A 444 10.58 -7.64 -6.13
C TYR A 444 10.06 -8.45 -4.95
N SER A 445 10.31 -7.98 -3.73
CA SER A 445 9.77 -8.50 -2.49
C SER A 445 8.89 -7.44 -1.85
N TRP A 446 7.67 -7.80 -1.50
CA TRP A 446 6.70 -6.92 -0.85
C TRP A 446 6.22 -7.49 0.48
N PHE A 447 5.91 -6.59 1.41
CA PHE A 447 5.00 -6.85 2.52
C PHE A 447 4.10 -5.64 2.71
N VAL A 448 2.79 -5.87 2.77
CA VAL A 448 1.77 -4.85 3.04
C VAL A 448 0.88 -5.37 4.17
N GLY A 449 0.75 -4.63 5.27
CA GLY A 449 0.09 -5.13 6.46
C GLY A 449 -0.03 -4.09 7.57
N TRP A 450 -0.44 -4.50 8.76
CA TRP A 450 -0.51 -3.64 9.93
C TRP A 450 -0.33 -4.42 11.22
N ALA A 451 0.02 -3.68 12.28
CA ALA A 451 -0.06 -4.15 13.65
C ALA A 451 -0.39 -2.97 14.60
N PRO A 452 -1.07 -3.22 15.72
CA PRO A 452 -1.67 -4.50 16.12
C PRO A 452 -2.87 -4.89 15.22
N ALA A 453 -3.01 -6.18 14.93
CA ALA A 453 -4.22 -6.73 14.33
C ALA A 453 -5.26 -7.10 15.40
N GLY A 454 -6.54 -7.10 15.05
CA GLY A 454 -7.62 -7.35 16.01
C GLY A 454 -7.91 -6.13 16.88
N THR A 455 -8.20 -6.34 18.17
CA THR A 455 -8.52 -5.25 19.11
C THR A 455 -7.27 -4.93 19.94
N PRO A 456 -6.56 -3.82 19.66
CA PRO A 456 -5.44 -3.41 20.49
C PRO A 456 -5.91 -2.93 21.87
N PRO A 457 -5.01 -2.85 22.88
CA PRO A 457 -5.28 -2.11 24.10
C PRO A 457 -5.69 -0.67 23.80
N PRO A 458 -6.43 0.00 24.70
CA PRO A 458 -6.72 1.42 24.59
C PRO A 458 -5.43 2.23 24.33
N ASP A 459 -5.58 3.30 23.55
CA ASP A 459 -4.50 4.25 23.21
C ASP A 459 -3.28 3.65 22.47
N THR A 460 -3.32 2.37 22.08
CA THR A 460 -2.27 1.76 21.26
C THR A 460 -2.54 2.04 19.79
N PRO A 461 -1.69 2.83 19.09
CA PRO A 461 -1.95 3.16 17.70
C PRO A 461 -1.75 1.94 16.80
N VAL A 462 -2.62 1.80 15.80
CA VAL A 462 -2.47 0.80 14.73
C VAL A 462 -1.63 1.42 13.61
N TYR A 463 -0.50 0.80 13.25
CA TYR A 463 0.34 1.24 12.15
C TYR A 463 0.19 0.31 10.95
N ALA A 464 -0.31 0.86 9.85
CA ALA A 464 -0.27 0.23 8.54
C ALA A 464 1.10 0.45 7.90
N VAL A 465 1.69 -0.59 7.32
CA VAL A 465 3.03 -0.56 6.73
C VAL A 465 3.02 -1.18 5.34
N ALA A 466 3.80 -0.60 4.43
CA ALA A 466 4.20 -1.23 3.18
C ALA A 466 5.70 -1.12 3.00
N ALA A 467 6.33 -2.27 2.78
CA ALA A 467 7.75 -2.37 2.48
C ALA A 467 7.95 -3.00 1.10
N LEU A 468 8.88 -2.44 0.35
CA LEU A 468 9.39 -2.94 -0.92
C LEU A 468 10.90 -3.12 -0.82
N VAL A 469 11.39 -4.24 -1.34
CA VAL A 469 12.81 -4.45 -1.61
C VAL A 469 12.94 -5.05 -3.00
N VAL A 470 13.72 -4.40 -3.86
CA VAL A 470 14.12 -4.96 -5.17
C VAL A 470 15.54 -5.48 -5.03
N ASN A 471 15.67 -6.79 -5.05
CA ASN A 471 16.97 -7.46 -5.01
C ASN A 471 17.46 -7.76 -6.43
N GLU A 472 18.78 -7.70 -6.60
CA GLU A 472 19.48 -8.28 -7.75
C GLU A 472 19.64 -9.80 -7.53
N GLU A 473 20.47 -10.49 -8.32
CA GLU A 473 20.66 -11.95 -8.23
C GLU A 473 21.03 -12.42 -6.82
N ARG A 474 21.87 -11.63 -6.12
CA ARG A 474 22.20 -11.86 -4.72
C ARG A 474 21.20 -11.12 -3.83
N TRP A 475 20.33 -11.89 -3.17
CA TRP A 475 19.38 -11.35 -2.22
C TRP A 475 20.10 -10.82 -0.97
N ARG A 476 19.71 -9.62 -0.56
CA ARG A 476 20.24 -8.90 0.61
C ARG A 476 19.32 -9.04 1.82
N ILE A 477 18.04 -8.74 1.62
CA ILE A 477 16.98 -8.73 2.62
C ILE A 477 15.63 -8.90 1.92
N LYS A 478 14.57 -9.25 2.67
CA LYS A 478 13.20 -9.30 2.17
C LYS A 478 12.34 -8.21 2.82
N ALA A 479 11.34 -7.75 2.09
CA ALA A 479 10.40 -6.75 2.60
C ALA A 479 9.67 -7.14 3.89
N PRO A 480 9.27 -8.41 4.13
CA PRO A 480 8.71 -8.83 5.43
C PRO A 480 9.61 -8.51 6.62
N LEU A 481 10.94 -8.65 6.49
CA LEU A 481 11.88 -8.29 7.56
C LEU A 481 11.85 -6.78 7.81
N VAL A 482 11.89 -5.97 6.74
CA VAL A 482 11.84 -4.50 6.83
C VAL A 482 10.54 -4.04 7.50
N ALA A 483 9.41 -4.62 7.11
CA ALA A 483 8.11 -4.31 7.70
C ALA A 483 8.04 -4.72 9.18
N ARG A 484 8.57 -5.89 9.53
CA ARG A 484 8.67 -6.36 10.93
C ARG A 484 9.46 -5.39 11.79
N GLU A 485 10.65 -4.99 11.35
CA GLU A 485 11.48 -4.02 12.09
C GLU A 485 10.79 -2.66 12.19
N THR A 486 10.09 -2.22 11.14
CA THR A 486 9.30 -0.98 11.16
C THR A 486 8.21 -1.03 12.23
N LEU A 487 7.41 -2.10 12.25
CA LEU A 487 6.35 -2.26 13.25
C LEU A 487 6.91 -2.39 14.66
N ARG A 488 8.04 -3.11 14.83
CA ARG A 488 8.73 -3.27 16.11
C ARG A 488 9.17 -1.92 16.68
N LEU A 489 9.79 -1.08 15.84
CA LEU A 489 10.21 0.28 16.21
C LEU A 489 9.03 1.18 16.60
N LEU A 490 7.95 1.15 15.82
CA LEU A 490 6.81 2.05 16.05
C LEU A 490 5.95 1.66 17.26
N LEU A 491 5.95 0.37 17.62
CA LEU A 491 5.19 -0.19 18.75
C LEU A 491 6.02 -0.29 20.05
N GLY A 492 7.29 0.11 20.04
CA GLY A 492 8.12 0.23 21.24
C GLY A 492 8.60 -1.09 21.84
N ASN A 493 8.92 -2.10 21.00
CA ASN A 493 9.40 -3.42 21.44
C ASN A 493 10.91 -3.63 21.27
#